data_AF-A0A7J3W624-F1
#
_entry.id   AF-A0A7J3W624-F1
#
_cell.length_a   1.000
_cell.length_b   1.000
_cell.length_c   1.000
_cell.angle_alpha   90.00
_cell.angle_beta   90.00
_cell.angle_gamma   90.00
#
_symmetry.space_group_name_H-M   'P 1'
#
loop_
_entity.id
_entity.type
_entity.pdbx_description
1 polymer ?
#
loop_
_entity_poly.entity_id
_entity_poly.type
_entity_poly.pdbx_seq_one_letter_code
_entity_poly.pdbx_strand_id
1 'polypeptide(L)'
;MQIKKMSESEKMELKRIIEKNYGAKIDFSNYDCYINKKNEIYISSRGLSENVVKKSSYIGLYLGKLKRNEKIQFSVEGSQLVGKFATKNIAILDEENIYRFIEGLDCKWVTLINCEKSNFVLIKNENDFF
;
A
#
# COMPACT_ATOMS: atom_id res chain seq x y z
N MET A 1 10.53 17.53 2.22
CA MET A 1 10.65 16.07 2.46
C MET A 1 11.85 15.53 1.68
N GLN A 2 12.77 14.75 2.26
CA GLN A 2 13.88 14.17 1.48
C GLN A 2 13.46 12.83 0.89
N ILE A 3 13.19 12.80 -0.42
CA ILE A 3 12.77 11.60 -1.15
C ILE A 3 13.69 11.31 -2.33
N LYS A 4 13.77 10.03 -2.68
CA LYS A 4 14.53 9.51 -3.82
C LYS A 4 13.55 8.87 -4.80
N LYS A 5 13.69 9.17 -6.09
CA LYS A 5 12.99 8.45 -7.15
C LYS A 5 13.55 7.03 -7.26
N MET A 6 12.69 6.03 -7.27
CA MET A 6 13.07 4.62 -7.37
C MET A 6 13.55 4.30 -8.78
N SER A 7 14.62 3.51 -8.88
CA SER A 7 15.04 2.88 -10.13
C SER A 7 14.03 1.82 -10.58
N GLU A 8 14.16 1.35 -11.82
CA GLU A 8 13.31 0.24 -12.30
C GLU A 8 13.54 -1.05 -11.51
N SER A 9 14.78 -1.33 -11.07
CA SER A 9 15.07 -2.48 -10.19
C SER A 9 14.38 -2.35 -8.83
N GLU A 10 14.37 -1.15 -8.24
CA GLU A 10 13.68 -0.88 -6.97
C GLU A 10 12.15 -1.00 -7.14
N LYS A 11 11.59 -0.56 -8.28
CA LYS A 11 10.16 -0.76 -8.58
C LYS A 11 9.81 -2.24 -8.75
N MET A 12 10.66 -3.01 -9.41
CA MET A 12 10.45 -4.46 -9.57
C MET A 12 10.48 -5.16 -8.22
N GLU A 13 11.39 -4.77 -7.33
CA GLU A 13 11.44 -5.28 -5.97
C GLU A 13 10.19 -4.93 -5.16
N LEU A 14 9.69 -3.69 -5.28
CA LEU A 14 8.41 -3.31 -4.68
C LEU A 14 7.25 -4.16 -5.20
N LYS A 15 7.15 -4.36 -6.52
CA LYS A 15 6.12 -5.24 -7.12
C LYS A 15 6.22 -6.66 -6.56
N ARG A 16 7.43 -7.21 -6.45
CA ARG A 16 7.67 -8.54 -5.86
C ARG A 16 7.22 -8.61 -4.41
N ILE A 17 7.50 -7.59 -3.60
CA ILE A 17 7.05 -7.52 -2.21
C ILE A 17 5.52 -7.48 -2.13
N ILE A 18 4.87 -6.67 -2.97
CA ILE A 18 3.40 -6.57 -3.00
C ILE A 18 2.78 -7.90 -3.43
N GLU A 19 3.28 -8.52 -4.50
CA GLU A 19 2.80 -9.81 -4.97
C GLU A 19 3.04 -10.92 -3.92
N LYS A 20 4.23 -10.93 -3.30
CA LYS A 20 4.55 -11.87 -2.23
C LYS A 20 3.58 -11.74 -1.05
N ASN A 21 3.19 -10.53 -0.64
CA ASN A 21 2.36 -10.33 0.55
C ASN A 21 0.86 -10.28 0.26
N TYR A 22 0.42 -9.90 -0.93
CA TYR A 22 -1.00 -9.67 -1.22
C TYR A 22 -1.48 -10.42 -2.46
N GLY A 23 -0.58 -11.11 -3.17
CA GLY A 23 -0.91 -11.82 -4.41
C GLY A 23 -1.37 -10.87 -5.52
N ALA A 24 -1.09 -9.58 -5.34
CA ALA A 24 -1.52 -8.50 -6.20
C ALA A 24 -0.43 -8.17 -7.21
N LYS A 25 -0.74 -8.32 -8.50
CA LYS A 25 0.13 -7.93 -9.60
C LYS A 25 -0.20 -6.50 -10.02
N ILE A 26 0.64 -5.57 -9.60
CA ILE A 26 0.45 -4.13 -9.84
C ILE A 26 1.37 -3.65 -10.96
N ASP A 27 0.83 -2.83 -11.85
CA ASP A 27 1.63 -2.14 -12.85
C ASP A 27 1.95 -0.69 -12.44
N PHE A 28 3.25 -0.41 -12.34
CA PHE A 28 3.84 0.91 -12.13
C PHE A 28 4.62 1.41 -13.36
N SER A 29 4.38 0.84 -14.55
CA SER A 29 4.49 1.63 -15.78
C SER A 29 3.58 2.87 -15.62
N ASN A 30 3.53 3.89 -16.45
CA ASN A 30 2.71 5.10 -16.22
C ASN A 30 2.94 5.94 -14.92
N TYR A 31 3.64 5.44 -13.90
CA TYR A 31 3.89 6.13 -12.64
C TYR A 31 5.39 6.23 -12.32
N ASP A 32 5.72 7.30 -11.60
CA ASP A 32 6.99 7.40 -10.88
C ASP A 32 6.76 6.99 -9.43
N CYS A 33 7.68 6.20 -8.88
CA CYS A 33 7.66 5.77 -7.48
C CYS A 33 8.81 6.45 -6.75
N TYR A 34 8.56 6.86 -5.52
CA TYR A 34 9.54 7.51 -4.67
C TYR A 34 9.56 6.85 -3.30
N ILE A 35 10.73 6.84 -2.68
CA ILE A 35 10.91 6.36 -1.31
C ILE A 35 11.68 7.40 -0.50
N ASN A 36 11.28 7.57 0.76
CA ASN A 36 11.98 8.45 1.69
C ASN A 36 12.84 7.67 2.69
N LYS A 37 13.62 8.39 3.51
CA LYS A 37 14.48 7.77 4.55
C LYS A 37 13.73 6.98 5.63
N LYS A 38 12.42 7.19 5.76
CA LYS A 38 11.53 6.46 6.67
C LYS A 38 10.90 5.24 6.00
N ASN A 39 11.32 4.88 4.78
CA ASN A 39 10.75 3.81 3.95
C ASN A 39 9.28 4.01 3.57
N GLU A 40 8.81 5.26 3.58
CA GLU A 40 7.49 5.62 3.05
C GLU A 40 7.58 5.74 1.53
N ILE A 41 6.64 5.11 0.85
CA ILE A 41 6.54 5.02 -0.60
C ILE A 41 5.45 5.96 -1.09
N TYR A 42 5.76 6.69 -2.15
CA TYR A 42 4.85 7.59 -2.82
C TYR A 42 4.81 7.26 -4.31
N ILE A 43 3.65 7.44 -4.92
CA ILE A 43 3.46 7.29 -6.37
C ILE A 43 2.97 8.61 -6.96
N SER A 44 3.45 8.98 -8.14
CA SER A 44 2.96 10.15 -8.86
C SER A 44 2.83 9.88 -10.35
N SER A 45 2.18 10.81 -11.05
CA SER A 45 2.30 10.91 -12.50
C SER A 45 3.77 11.01 -12.90
N ARG A 46 4.09 10.49 -14.09
CA ARG A 46 5.43 10.60 -14.67
C ARG A 46 5.80 12.04 -14.98
N GLY A 47 7.11 12.30 -14.97
CA GLY A 47 7.68 13.54 -15.52
C GLY A 47 7.76 14.71 -14.55
N LEU A 48 7.59 14.48 -13.25
CA LEU A 48 7.86 15.51 -12.25
C LEU A 48 9.35 15.87 -12.26
N SER A 49 9.66 17.17 -12.39
CA SER A 49 11.04 17.64 -12.33
C SER A 49 11.64 17.48 -10.93
N GLU A 50 12.95 17.24 -10.84
CA GLU A 50 13.62 17.12 -9.54
C GLU A 50 13.47 18.37 -8.67
N ASN A 51 13.40 19.55 -9.29
CA ASN A 51 13.24 20.81 -8.57
C ASN A 51 11.87 20.91 -7.89
N VAL A 52 10.80 20.48 -8.57
CA VAL A 52 9.47 20.35 -7.96
C VAL A 52 9.54 19.35 -6.82
N VAL A 53 10.13 18.18 -7.07
CA VAL A 53 10.24 17.11 -6.07
C VAL A 53 10.97 17.58 -4.79
N LYS A 54 12.05 18.34 -4.92
CA LYS A 54 12.84 18.84 -3.77
C LYS A 54 12.10 19.92 -2.96
N LYS A 55 11.25 20.72 -3.61
CA LYS A 55 10.53 21.84 -2.97
C LYS A 55 9.17 21.43 -2.40
N SER A 56 8.60 20.32 -2.83
CA SER A 56 7.29 19.88 -2.37
C SER A 56 7.30 19.38 -0.93
N SER A 57 6.25 19.74 -0.19
CA SER A 57 5.95 19.17 1.13
C SER A 57 5.44 17.73 1.02
N TYR A 58 4.64 17.46 -0.03
CA TYR A 58 4.05 16.15 -0.34
C TYR A 58 4.10 15.91 -1.84
N ILE A 59 4.26 14.65 -2.26
CA ILE A 59 4.37 14.28 -3.67
C ILE A 59 3.44 13.11 -3.94
N GLY A 60 2.50 13.35 -4.85
CA GLY A 60 1.55 12.35 -5.31
C GLY A 60 0.78 11.70 -4.16
N LEU A 61 0.55 10.40 -4.30
CA LEU A 61 -0.23 9.57 -3.40
C LEU A 61 0.72 8.76 -2.51
N TYR A 62 0.50 8.82 -1.20
CA TYR A 62 1.20 7.98 -0.25
C TYR A 62 0.67 6.55 -0.39
N LEU A 63 1.52 5.63 -0.86
CA LEU A 63 1.14 4.23 -1.09
C LEU A 63 1.17 3.45 0.23
N GLY A 64 2.16 3.71 1.07
CA GLY A 64 2.38 2.92 2.27
C GLY A 64 3.84 2.91 2.68
N LYS A 65 4.17 2.04 3.63
CA LYS A 65 5.48 2.01 4.27
C LYS A 65 6.05 0.60 4.29
N LEU A 66 7.27 0.46 3.78
CA LEU A 66 8.00 -0.81 3.94
C LEU A 66 8.33 -1.02 5.41
N LYS A 67 8.18 -2.27 5.82
CA LYS A 67 8.49 -2.77 7.16
C LYS A 67 9.60 -3.79 7.02
N ARG A 68 10.13 -4.22 8.17
CA ARG A 68 11.12 -5.30 8.23
C ARG A 68 10.53 -6.58 7.62
N ASN A 69 11.42 -7.48 7.19
CA ASN A 69 11.07 -8.81 6.66
C ASN A 69 10.23 -8.76 5.39
N GLU A 70 10.53 -7.81 4.49
CA GLU A 70 9.88 -7.69 3.17
C GLU A 70 8.36 -7.56 3.27
N LYS A 71 7.88 -6.80 4.26
CA LYS A 71 6.47 -6.48 4.44
C LYS A 71 6.19 -5.05 4.05
N ILE A 72 4.96 -4.77 3.66
CA ILE A 72 4.49 -3.42 3.42
C ILE A 72 3.19 -3.23 4.21
N GLN A 73 3.07 -2.08 4.86
CA GLN A 73 1.82 -1.62 5.45
C GLN A 73 1.29 -0.52 4.55
N PHE A 74 0.16 -0.77 3.89
CA PHE A 74 -0.45 0.24 3.03
C PHE A 74 -1.10 1.37 3.83
N SER A 75 -1.20 2.53 3.20
CA SER A 75 -2.18 3.56 3.57
C SER A 75 -3.56 3.14 3.09
N VAL A 76 -4.61 3.88 3.46
CA VAL A 76 -5.96 3.67 2.93
C VAL A 76 -5.97 3.77 1.40
N GLU A 77 -5.28 4.77 0.84
CA GLU A 77 -5.19 4.96 -0.60
C GLU A 77 -4.41 3.83 -1.29
N GLY A 78 -3.36 3.32 -0.64
CA GLY A 78 -2.61 2.17 -1.13
C GLY A 78 -3.42 0.88 -1.09
N SER A 79 -4.20 0.67 -0.02
CA SER A 79 -5.12 -0.45 0.12
C SER A 79 -6.18 -0.43 -0.98
N GLN A 80 -6.75 0.72 -1.29
CA GLN A 80 -7.69 0.90 -2.40
C GLN A 80 -7.07 0.58 -3.76
N LEU A 81 -5.81 0.97 -3.99
CA LEU A 81 -5.10 0.71 -5.25
C LEU A 81 -4.75 -0.77 -5.41
N VAL A 82 -4.19 -1.38 -4.37
CA VAL A 82 -3.65 -2.75 -4.42
C VAL A 82 -4.73 -3.80 -4.19
N GLY A 83 -5.68 -3.52 -3.30
CA GLY A 83 -6.71 -4.45 -2.85
C GLY A 83 -7.59 -4.99 -3.96
N LYS A 84 -7.84 -4.19 -5.01
CA LYS A 84 -8.58 -4.60 -6.22
C LYS A 84 -7.97 -5.82 -6.92
N PHE A 85 -6.67 -6.05 -6.74
CA PHE A 85 -5.94 -7.17 -7.33
C PHE A 85 -5.49 -8.19 -6.29
N ALA A 86 -5.76 -7.95 -5.00
CA ALA A 86 -5.28 -8.79 -3.92
C ALA A 86 -6.05 -10.11 -3.84
N THR A 87 -5.31 -11.18 -3.54
CA THR A 87 -5.81 -12.56 -3.43
C THR A 87 -5.38 -13.25 -2.13
N LYS A 88 -4.61 -12.56 -1.28
CA LYS A 88 -4.13 -13.05 0.02
C LYS A 88 -3.95 -11.93 1.03
N ASN A 89 -3.90 -12.29 2.30
CA ASN A 89 -3.85 -11.38 3.44
C ASN A 89 -4.99 -10.36 3.43
N ILE A 90 -6.23 -10.85 3.30
CA ILE A 90 -7.44 -10.01 3.34
C ILE A 90 -8.33 -10.45 4.51
N ALA A 91 -8.77 -9.49 5.31
CA ALA A 91 -9.76 -9.68 6.36
C ALA A 91 -11.07 -9.00 5.95
N ILE A 92 -12.14 -9.78 5.83
CA ILE A 92 -13.47 -9.29 5.50
C ILE A 92 -14.19 -8.89 6.78
N LEU A 93 -14.68 -7.65 6.83
CA LEU A 93 -15.52 -7.13 7.90
C LEU A 93 -16.98 -7.03 7.45
N ASP A 94 -17.91 -7.26 8.37
CA ASP A 94 -19.31 -6.88 8.20
C ASP A 94 -19.51 -5.37 8.46
N GLU A 95 -20.75 -4.92 8.32
CA GLU A 95 -21.14 -3.52 8.50
C GLU A 95 -20.79 -2.99 9.91
N GLU A 96 -21.10 -3.74 10.97
CA GLU A 96 -20.78 -3.32 12.34
C GLU A 96 -19.26 -3.16 12.53
N ASN A 97 -18.47 -4.14 12.07
CA ASN A 97 -17.03 -4.13 12.30
C ASN A 97 -16.29 -3.13 11.43
N ILE A 98 -16.80 -2.77 10.24
CA ILE A 98 -16.19 -1.71 9.43
C ILE A 98 -16.37 -0.34 10.10
N TYR A 99 -17.52 -0.05 10.72
CA TYR A 99 -17.70 1.20 11.47
C TYR A 99 -16.71 1.30 12.63
N ARG A 100 -16.54 0.21 13.40
CA ARG A 100 -15.54 0.15 14.47
C ARG A 100 -14.13 0.42 13.94
N PHE A 101 -13.76 -0.20 12.82
CA PHE A 101 -12.46 0.02 12.19
C PHE A 101 -12.25 1.48 11.79
N ILE A 102 -13.25 2.10 11.16
CA ILE A 102 -13.19 3.52 10.72
C ILE A 102 -13.05 4.46 11.93
N GLU A 103 -13.70 4.14 13.05
CA GLU A 103 -13.58 4.88 14.32
C GLU A 103 -12.22 4.66 15.03
N GLY A 104 -11.37 3.79 14.50
CA GLY A 104 -10.08 3.43 15.10
C GLY A 104 -10.21 2.47 16.29
N LEU A 105 -11.32 1.77 16.40
CA LEU A 105 -11.58 0.75 17.42
C LEU A 105 -11.18 -0.65 16.94
N ASP A 106 -10.96 -1.54 17.89
CA ASP A 106 -10.75 -2.95 17.60
C ASP A 106 -11.99 -3.55 16.93
N CYS A 107 -11.78 -4.26 15.83
CA CYS A 107 -12.80 -4.95 15.04
C CYS A 107 -12.50 -6.44 14.92
N LYS A 108 -13.51 -7.23 14.57
CA LYS A 108 -13.43 -8.67 14.31
C LYS A 108 -13.76 -8.94 12.86
N TRP A 109 -13.02 -9.85 12.24
CA TRP A 109 -13.29 -10.30 10.88
C TRP A 109 -14.32 -11.42 10.86
N VAL A 110 -15.12 -11.42 9.79
CA VAL A 110 -16.05 -12.51 9.46
C VAL A 110 -15.32 -13.61 8.70
N THR A 111 -14.36 -13.25 7.86
CA THR A 111 -13.61 -14.19 7.01
C THR A 111 -12.19 -13.71 6.77
N LEU A 112 -11.24 -14.64 6.78
CA LEU A 112 -9.85 -14.40 6.39
C LEU A 112 -9.55 -15.11 5.08
N ILE A 113 -8.94 -14.42 4.12
CA ILE A 113 -8.51 -14.99 2.84
C ILE A 113 -7.00 -15.13 2.83
N ASN A 114 -6.52 -16.38 2.87
CA ASN A 114 -5.10 -16.75 2.74
C ASN A 114 -4.18 -15.91 3.64
N CYS A 115 -4.58 -15.69 4.89
CA CYS A 115 -3.83 -14.86 5.82
C CYS A 115 -2.63 -15.61 6.41
N GLU A 116 -1.47 -14.97 6.36
CA GLU A 116 -0.25 -15.47 6.96
C GLU A 116 -0.08 -14.96 8.39
N LYS A 117 0.48 -15.81 9.25
CA LYS A 117 0.76 -15.44 10.64
C LYS A 117 1.75 -14.26 10.67
N SER A 118 1.45 -13.29 11.54
CA SER A 118 2.28 -12.10 11.78
C SER A 118 2.46 -11.21 10.54
N ASN A 119 1.56 -11.24 9.56
CA ASN A 119 1.54 -10.32 8.42
C ASN A 119 0.49 -9.21 8.60
N PHE A 120 0.61 -8.13 7.83
CA PHE A 120 -0.46 -7.13 7.73
C PHE A 120 -1.56 -7.67 6.82
N VAL A 121 -2.80 -7.28 7.11
CA VAL A 121 -3.96 -7.62 6.28
C VAL A 121 -4.54 -6.36 5.65
N LEU A 122 -5.10 -6.51 4.45
CA LEU A 122 -6.02 -5.54 3.88
C LEU A 122 -7.40 -5.78 4.49
N ILE A 123 -8.03 -4.73 4.97
CA ILE A 123 -9.43 -4.78 5.39
C ILE A 123 -10.30 -4.67 4.14
N LYS A 124 -11.34 -5.49 4.05
CA LYS A 124 -12.30 -5.45 2.95
C LYS A 124 -13.72 -5.37 3.51
N ASN A 125 -14.50 -4.44 2.98
CA ASN A 125 -15.95 -4.42 3.15
C ASN A 125 -16.57 -4.12 1.79
N GLU A 126 -17.49 -4.99 1.36
CA GLU A 126 -18.09 -4.94 0.01
C GLU A 126 -17.04 -4.80 -1.12
N ASN A 127 -17.02 -3.66 -1.81
CA ASN A 127 -16.13 -3.36 -2.93
C ASN A 127 -14.91 -2.52 -2.53
N ASP A 128 -14.84 -2.10 -1.27
CA ASP A 128 -13.80 -1.21 -0.75
C ASP A 128 -12.72 -1.96 0.03
N PHE A 129 -11.52 -1.39 -0.01
CA PHE A 129 -10.34 -1.87 0.70
C PHE A 129 -9.73 -0.77 1.59
N PHE A 130 -9.27 -1.15 2.77
CA PHE A 130 -8.66 -0.26 3.76
C PHE A 130 -7.37 -0.86 4.33
#